data_AF-A0A2E3BDB6-F1
#
_entry.id   AF-A0A2E3BDB6-F1
#
_cell.length_a   1.000
_cell.length_b   1.000
_cell.length_c   1.000
_cell.angle_alpha   90.00
_cell.angle_beta   90.00
_cell.angle_gamma   90.00
#
_symmetry.space_group_name_H-M   'P 1'
#
loop_
_entity.id
_entity.type
_entity.pdbx_description
1 polymer ?
#
loop_
_entity_poly.entity_id
_entity_poly.type
_entity_poly.pdbx_seq_one_letter_code
_entity_poly.pdbx_strand_id
1 'polypeptide(L)'
;MSETGKIFQTASLHYQCWHVGKLYSKCRTVSSCEKKDSEVIERLLHKKNTSWGDKFKLITRHELTKDYPTRFPHNIDSIGIEIVGLISEENEIYETPNKLQLESLFWLVDELISLYGLSIKDLYAHGKIAHKDPKKSEGASALKAYAIKKAS
;
A
#
# COMPACT_ATOMS: atom_id res chain seq x y z
N MET A 1 21.53 -13.02 1.46
CA MET A 1 20.07 -12.76 1.49
C MET A 1 19.47 -13.44 0.28
N SER A 2 18.40 -14.22 0.42
CA SER A 2 17.99 -15.18 -0.62
C SER A 2 16.75 -14.71 -1.38
N GLU A 3 16.94 -13.97 -2.48
CA GLU A 3 15.90 -13.63 -3.46
C GLU A 3 15.49 -14.86 -4.30
N THR A 4 15.07 -15.92 -3.63
CA THR A 4 14.89 -17.26 -4.21
C THR A 4 13.46 -17.54 -4.69
N GLY A 5 12.53 -16.61 -4.45
CA GLY A 5 11.10 -16.82 -4.70
C GLY A 5 10.36 -17.60 -3.60
N LYS A 6 11.05 -18.14 -2.59
CA LYS A 6 10.41 -18.84 -1.48
C LYS A 6 9.43 -17.93 -0.73
N ILE A 7 8.20 -18.40 -0.53
CA ILE A 7 7.15 -17.74 0.23
C ILE A 7 7.18 -18.24 1.68
N PHE A 8 7.12 -17.30 2.62
CA PHE A 8 6.99 -17.59 4.04
C PHE A 8 5.76 -16.89 4.58
N GLN A 9 4.84 -17.65 5.18
CA GLN A 9 3.74 -17.09 5.92
C GLN A 9 4.21 -16.76 7.34
N THR A 10 4.27 -15.47 7.67
CA THR A 10 4.77 -14.98 8.97
C THR A 10 3.66 -14.73 9.98
N ALA A 11 2.40 -14.70 9.55
CA ALA A 11 1.21 -14.57 10.38
C ALA A 11 0.02 -15.30 9.75
N SER A 12 -0.94 -15.72 10.58
CA SER A 12 -2.21 -16.26 10.08
C SER A 12 -3.03 -15.15 9.41
N LEU A 13 -3.74 -15.50 8.34
CA LEU A 13 -4.67 -14.60 7.62
C LEU A 13 -5.87 -14.16 8.48
N HIS A 14 -6.07 -14.79 9.64
CA HIS A 14 -7.12 -14.43 10.59
C HIS A 14 -6.67 -13.40 11.65
N TYR A 15 -5.41 -12.97 11.63
CA TYR A 15 -4.91 -11.95 12.54
C TYR A 15 -4.46 -10.69 11.80
N GLN A 16 -4.68 -9.54 12.46
CA GLN A 16 -4.18 -8.26 11.99
C GLN A 16 -2.65 -8.20 12.11
N CYS A 17 -2.01 -7.73 11.04
CA CYS A 17 -0.60 -7.35 11.01
C CYS A 17 -0.45 -5.82 10.92
N TRP A 18 0.67 -5.28 11.41
CA TRP A 18 0.94 -3.84 11.42
C TRP A 18 1.86 -3.41 10.28
N HIS A 19 1.37 -3.44 9.04
CA HIS A 19 2.20 -3.25 7.83
C HIS A 19 1.92 -1.94 7.06
N VAL A 20 0.72 -1.35 7.16
CA VAL A 20 0.33 -0.13 6.41
C VAL A 20 0.74 1.17 7.12
N GLY A 21 0.38 1.32 8.40
CA GLY A 21 0.68 2.56 9.14
C GLY A 21 -0.17 3.77 8.70
N LYS A 22 0.47 4.92 8.47
CA LYS A 22 -0.24 6.21 8.30
C LYS A 22 -0.68 6.42 6.85
N LEU A 23 -1.97 6.46 6.60
CA LEU A 23 -2.54 6.60 5.26
C LEU A 23 -2.40 8.01 4.68
N TYR A 24 -2.25 8.07 3.35
CA TYR A 24 -2.67 9.21 2.55
C TYR A 24 -4.21 9.24 2.46
N SER A 25 -4.79 10.41 2.17
CA SER A 25 -6.21 10.44 1.82
C SER A 25 -6.43 9.90 0.41
N LYS A 26 -7.28 8.89 0.25
CA LYS A 26 -7.54 8.28 -1.06
C LYS A 26 -8.14 9.28 -2.03
N CYS A 27 -9.20 9.99 -1.62
CA CYS A 27 -9.88 10.93 -2.50
C CYS A 27 -8.94 12.03 -3.01
N ARG A 28 -7.98 12.48 -2.19
CA ARG A 28 -7.01 13.50 -2.58
C ARG A 28 -6.00 12.95 -3.57
N THR A 29 -5.53 11.71 -3.34
CA THR A 29 -4.60 11.02 -4.23
C THR A 29 -5.19 10.77 -5.61
N VAL A 30 -6.49 10.47 -5.70
CA VAL A 30 -7.17 10.21 -6.99
C VAL A 30 -8.02 11.38 -7.49
N SER A 31 -7.86 12.57 -6.91
CA SER A 31 -8.58 13.79 -7.28
C SER A 31 -10.12 13.66 -7.32
N SER A 32 -10.70 12.92 -6.37
CA SER A 32 -12.13 12.60 -6.30
C SER A 32 -12.82 13.09 -5.02
N CYS A 33 -12.21 13.99 -4.26
CA CYS A 33 -12.80 14.45 -2.99
C CYS A 33 -14.10 15.22 -3.19
N GLU A 34 -15.09 14.91 -2.37
CA GLU A 34 -16.20 15.82 -2.14
C GLU A 34 -15.71 17.09 -1.43
N LYS A 35 -16.43 18.20 -1.63
CA LYS A 35 -16.05 19.50 -1.06
C LYS A 35 -15.82 19.44 0.46
N LYS A 36 -16.76 18.84 1.20
CA LYS A 36 -16.67 18.71 2.66
C LYS A 36 -15.45 17.89 3.09
N ASP A 37 -15.15 16.82 2.37
CA ASP A 37 -14.01 15.95 2.65
C ASP A 37 -12.68 16.68 2.40
N SER A 38 -12.59 17.37 1.26
CA SER A 38 -11.45 18.22 0.92
C SER A 38 -11.18 19.30 1.97
N GLU A 39 -12.21 20.01 2.44
CA GLU A 39 -12.09 21.03 3.49
C GLU A 39 -11.56 20.48 4.82
N VAL A 40 -11.94 19.24 5.18
CA VAL A 40 -11.40 18.58 6.38
C VAL A 40 -9.93 18.22 6.17
N ILE A 41 -9.60 17.59 5.05
CA ILE A 41 -8.24 17.14 4.73
C ILE A 41 -7.27 18.33 4.69
N GLU A 42 -7.62 19.42 4.00
CA GLU A 42 -6.77 20.60 3.92
C GLU A 42 -6.57 21.25 5.28
N ARG A 43 -7.61 21.33 6.12
CA ARG A 43 -7.47 21.83 7.50
C ARG A 43 -6.51 21.00 8.34
N LEU A 44 -6.54 19.68 8.19
CA LEU A 44 -5.63 18.77 8.90
C LEU A 44 -4.18 18.94 8.42
N LEU A 45 -3.97 19.07 7.10
CA LEU A 45 -2.65 19.26 6.51
C LEU A 45 -2.04 20.64 6.80
N HIS A 46 -2.87 21.67 6.95
CA HIS A 46 -2.45 23.03 7.28
C HIS A 46 -2.45 23.33 8.79
N LYS A 47 -2.74 22.34 9.64
CA LYS A 47 -2.73 22.51 11.09
C LYS A 47 -1.36 23.00 11.57
N LYS A 48 -1.33 24.20 12.16
CA LYS A 48 -0.13 24.82 12.72
C LYS A 48 0.38 24.02 13.93
N ASN A 49 1.66 24.15 14.24
CA ASN A 49 2.31 23.52 15.40
C ASN A 49 2.11 21.99 15.48
N THR A 50 1.99 21.33 14.32
CA THR A 50 1.78 19.87 14.23
C THR A 50 2.79 19.30 13.23
N SER A 51 3.50 18.24 13.63
CA SER A 51 4.48 17.58 12.75
C SER A 51 3.79 16.92 11.54
N TRP A 52 4.52 16.73 10.44
CA TRP A 52 4.00 15.96 9.29
C TRP A 52 3.52 14.56 9.70
N GLY A 53 4.30 13.89 10.55
CA GLY A 53 3.95 12.58 11.07
C GLY A 53 2.65 12.56 11.87
N ASP A 54 2.31 13.63 12.59
CA ASP A 54 1.05 13.73 13.34
C ASP A 54 -0.12 14.20 12.47
N LYS A 55 0.14 15.04 11.47
CA LYS A 55 -0.87 15.38 10.44
C LYS A 55 -1.38 14.12 9.74
N PHE A 56 -0.48 13.23 9.32
CA PHE A 56 -0.90 11.97 8.68
C PHE A 56 -1.56 10.98 9.66
N LYS A 57 -1.28 11.05 10.98
CA LYS A 57 -2.10 10.32 11.97
C LYS A 57 -3.53 10.85 11.99
N LEU A 58 -3.73 12.18 11.92
CA LEU A 58 -5.06 12.78 11.86
C LEU A 58 -5.79 12.43 10.56
N ILE A 59 -5.08 12.46 9.42
CA ILE A 59 -5.63 12.00 8.14
C ILE A 59 -6.04 10.54 8.22
N THR A 60 -5.20 9.66 8.78
CA THR A 60 -5.54 8.24 8.95
C THR A 60 -6.80 8.06 9.79
N ARG A 61 -6.93 8.78 10.92
CA ARG A 61 -8.15 8.74 11.74
C ARG A 61 -9.38 9.19 10.97
N HIS A 62 -9.26 10.22 10.15
CA HIS A 62 -10.35 10.70 9.30
C HIS A 62 -10.72 9.67 8.22
N GLU A 63 -9.74 9.11 7.52
CA GLU A 63 -9.97 8.05 6.52
C GLU A 63 -10.64 6.83 7.16
N LEU A 64 -10.23 6.41 8.36
CA LEU A 64 -10.81 5.28 9.09
C LEU A 64 -12.27 5.49 9.55
N THR A 65 -12.83 6.69 9.39
CA THR A 65 -14.29 6.90 9.55
C THR A 65 -15.10 6.51 8.30
N LYS A 66 -14.40 6.22 7.19
CA LYS A 66 -14.96 5.82 5.90
C LYS A 66 -14.80 4.31 5.73
N ASP A 67 -15.75 3.70 5.07
CA ASP A 67 -15.66 2.30 4.69
C ASP A 67 -14.71 2.11 3.50
N TYR A 68 -14.11 0.92 3.39
CA TYR A 68 -13.52 0.47 2.14
C TYR A 68 -14.65 0.26 1.10
N PRO A 69 -14.50 0.67 -0.18
CA PRO A 69 -13.30 1.18 -0.84
C PRO A 69 -13.19 2.71 -0.91
N THR A 70 -13.98 3.48 -0.15
CA THR A 70 -13.92 4.96 -0.16
C THR A 70 -12.59 5.50 0.37
N ARG A 71 -11.91 4.73 1.22
CA ARG A 71 -10.51 4.95 1.66
C ARG A 71 -9.56 3.88 1.11
N PHE A 72 -8.25 4.09 1.31
CA PHE A 72 -7.26 3.02 1.13
C PHE A 72 -7.43 1.92 2.20
N PRO A 73 -6.98 0.68 1.92
CA PRO A 73 -6.98 -0.37 2.93
C PRO A 73 -6.04 -0.03 4.09
N HIS A 74 -6.34 -0.51 5.28
CA HIS A 74 -5.55 -0.33 6.50
C HIS A 74 -5.25 -1.69 7.15
N ASN A 75 -4.42 -1.73 8.19
CA ASN A 75 -4.06 -2.97 8.90
C ASN A 75 -5.27 -3.82 9.34
N ILE A 76 -6.44 -3.20 9.55
CA ILE A 76 -7.65 -3.87 10.04
C ILE A 76 -8.38 -4.69 8.96
N ASP A 77 -8.09 -4.40 7.68
CA ASP A 77 -8.82 -4.95 6.53
C ASP A 77 -7.90 -5.20 5.33
N SER A 78 -6.64 -5.57 5.59
CA SER A 78 -5.69 -5.90 4.53
C SER A 78 -4.72 -7.01 4.91
N ILE A 79 -4.10 -7.57 3.86
CA ILE A 79 -3.01 -8.53 3.95
C ILE A 79 -1.76 -7.83 3.41
N GLY A 80 -0.67 -7.87 4.17
CA GLY A 80 0.63 -7.36 3.75
C GLY A 80 1.47 -8.46 3.11
N ILE A 81 2.07 -8.17 1.95
CA ILE A 81 3.07 -9.03 1.30
C ILE A 81 4.39 -8.26 1.27
N GLU A 82 5.38 -8.77 1.99
CA GLU A 82 6.73 -8.20 2.04
C GLU A 82 7.64 -8.93 1.05
N ILE A 83 8.33 -8.18 0.20
CA ILE A 83 9.25 -8.71 -0.82
C ILE A 83 10.67 -8.30 -0.43
N VAL A 84 11.54 -9.29 -0.25
CA VAL A 84 12.98 -9.02 0.00
C VAL A 84 13.57 -8.34 -1.22
N GLY A 85 14.20 -7.19 -1.01
CA GLY A 85 14.94 -6.47 -2.04
C GLY A 85 15.75 -5.32 -1.44
N LEU A 86 16.71 -4.84 -2.22
CA LEU A 86 17.57 -3.73 -1.89
C LEU A 86 16.93 -2.40 -2.31
N ILE A 87 17.22 -1.35 -1.54
CA ILE A 87 16.97 0.03 -1.93
C ILE A 87 18.22 0.57 -2.60
N SER A 88 18.09 1.16 -3.79
CA SER A 88 19.21 1.78 -4.48
C SER A 88 19.72 2.98 -3.69
N GLU A 89 21.04 3.03 -3.45
CA GLU A 89 21.68 4.15 -2.74
C GLU A 89 21.60 5.47 -3.54
N GLU A 90 21.52 5.40 -4.86
CA GLU A 90 21.55 6.58 -5.74
C GLU A 90 20.20 7.31 -5.78
N ASN A 91 19.11 6.57 -5.91
CA ASN A 91 17.78 7.15 -6.12
C ASN A 91 16.78 6.87 -4.98
N GLU A 92 17.17 6.07 -3.99
CA GLU A 92 16.35 5.63 -2.85
C GLU A 92 15.07 4.92 -3.28
N ILE A 93 15.12 4.16 -4.38
CA ILE A 93 14.00 3.38 -4.93
C ILE A 93 14.32 1.89 -4.74
N TYR A 94 13.32 1.11 -4.34
CA TYR A 94 13.43 -0.35 -4.30
C TYR A 94 13.68 -0.94 -5.69
N GLU A 95 14.57 -1.93 -5.75
CA GLU A 95 14.81 -2.67 -6.98
C GLU A 95 13.55 -3.41 -7.49
N THR A 96 13.60 -3.84 -8.74
CA THR A 96 12.55 -4.71 -9.28
C THR A 96 12.78 -6.13 -8.80
N PRO A 97 11.79 -6.81 -8.20
CA PRO A 97 11.95 -8.21 -7.81
C PRO A 97 12.36 -9.06 -9.00
N ASN A 98 13.23 -10.03 -8.77
CA ASN A 98 13.72 -10.89 -9.83
C ASN A 98 12.64 -11.86 -10.33
N LYS A 99 12.94 -12.60 -11.40
CA LYS A 99 11.99 -13.49 -12.06
C LYS A 99 11.35 -14.52 -11.10
N LEU A 100 12.14 -15.18 -10.25
CA LEU A 100 11.63 -16.21 -9.33
C LEU A 100 10.70 -15.62 -8.26
N GLN A 101 11.05 -14.42 -7.77
CA GLN A 101 10.20 -13.69 -6.83
C GLN A 101 8.88 -13.27 -7.49
N LEU A 102 8.92 -12.75 -8.73
CA LEU A 102 7.72 -12.36 -9.46
C LEU A 102 6.81 -13.55 -9.77
N GLU A 103 7.36 -14.69 -10.22
CA GLU A 103 6.57 -15.90 -10.47
C GLU A 103 5.82 -16.36 -9.22
N SER A 104 6.52 -16.41 -8.09
CA SER A 104 5.93 -16.83 -6.81
C SER A 104 4.93 -15.80 -6.27
N LEU A 105 5.25 -14.51 -6.38
CA LEU A 105 4.36 -13.42 -6.00
C LEU A 105 3.07 -13.44 -6.82
N PHE A 106 3.16 -13.62 -8.13
CA PHE A 106 2.00 -13.58 -9.01
C PHE A 106 1.05 -14.74 -8.72
N TRP A 107 1.60 -15.95 -8.49
CA TRP A 107 0.81 -17.08 -8.03
C TRP A 107 0.12 -16.76 -6.70
N LEU A 108 0.85 -16.27 -5.69
CA LEU A 108 0.27 -15.94 -4.38
C LEU A 108 -0.85 -14.89 -4.47
N VAL A 109 -0.62 -13.83 -5.26
CA VAL A 109 -1.61 -12.76 -5.46
C VAL A 109 -2.86 -13.30 -6.17
N ASP A 110 -2.71 -14.18 -7.17
CA ASP A 110 -3.83 -14.81 -7.86
C ASP A 110 -4.66 -15.69 -6.91
N GLU A 111 -4.01 -16.50 -6.06
CA GLU A 111 -4.69 -17.31 -5.05
C GLU A 111 -5.44 -16.45 -4.02
N LEU A 112 -4.83 -15.38 -3.52
CA LEU A 112 -5.47 -14.47 -2.55
C LEU A 112 -6.65 -13.71 -3.18
N ILE A 113 -6.51 -13.26 -4.42
CA ILE A 113 -7.59 -12.61 -5.17
C ILE A 113 -8.78 -13.57 -5.32
N SER A 114 -8.51 -14.81 -5.72
CA SER A 114 -9.53 -15.84 -5.88
C SER A 114 -10.22 -16.17 -4.55
N LEU A 115 -9.44 -16.42 -3.50
CA LEU A 115 -9.93 -16.81 -2.17
C LEU A 115 -10.86 -15.75 -1.55
N TYR A 116 -10.53 -14.47 -1.69
CA TYR A 116 -11.28 -13.37 -1.07
C TYR A 116 -12.25 -12.66 -2.02
N GLY A 117 -12.36 -13.12 -3.28
CA GLY A 117 -13.21 -12.47 -4.29
C GLY A 117 -12.80 -11.02 -4.58
N LEU A 118 -11.51 -10.73 -4.52
CA LEU A 118 -10.96 -9.40 -4.77
C LEU A 118 -10.73 -9.18 -6.28
N SER A 119 -10.25 -8.00 -6.63
CA SER A 119 -9.85 -7.64 -7.99
C SER A 119 -8.50 -6.93 -8.00
N ILE A 120 -7.96 -6.69 -9.19
CA ILE A 120 -6.72 -5.90 -9.36
C ILE A 120 -6.87 -4.48 -8.77
N LYS A 121 -8.09 -3.93 -8.68
CA LYS A 121 -8.35 -2.62 -8.08
C LYS A 121 -8.16 -2.60 -6.56
N ASP A 122 -8.10 -3.77 -5.94
CA ASP A 122 -7.88 -3.97 -4.51
C ASP A 122 -6.40 -4.20 -4.18
N LEU A 123 -5.52 -4.22 -5.20
CA LEU A 123 -4.07 -4.30 -5.03
C LEU A 123 -3.45 -2.90 -4.97
N TYR A 124 -2.65 -2.67 -3.94
CA TYR A 124 -2.01 -1.39 -3.70
C TYR A 124 -0.51 -1.57 -3.41
N ALA A 125 0.31 -0.72 -4.03
CA ALA A 125 1.71 -0.57 -3.65
C ALA A 125 1.77 0.28 -2.37
N HIS A 126 2.46 -0.21 -1.34
CA HIS A 126 2.47 0.42 -0.03
C HIS A 126 2.91 1.89 -0.08
N GLY A 127 3.99 2.18 -0.84
CA GLY A 127 4.51 3.53 -1.01
C GLY A 127 3.51 4.51 -1.65
N LYS A 128 2.47 4.01 -2.34
CA LYS A 128 1.41 4.85 -2.95
C LYS A 128 0.26 5.17 -1.99
N ILE A 129 0.06 4.39 -0.93
CA ILE A 129 -1.10 4.52 -0.04
C ILE A 129 -0.76 5.03 1.36
N ALA A 130 0.49 4.89 1.80
CA ALA A 130 0.91 5.27 3.15
C ALA A 130 2.14 6.20 3.16
N HIS A 131 2.17 7.07 4.16
CA HIS A 131 3.26 8.01 4.43
C HIS A 131 4.39 7.33 5.24
N LYS A 132 5.20 6.54 4.54
CA LYS A 132 6.40 5.87 5.08
C LYS A 132 7.59 5.96 4.13
N ASP A 133 7.34 5.90 2.83
CA ASP A 133 8.34 6.01 1.77
C ASP A 133 8.23 7.36 1.04
N PRO A 134 9.22 8.27 1.16
CA PRO A 134 9.24 9.56 0.45
C PRO A 134 9.22 9.43 -1.08
N LYS A 135 9.87 8.41 -1.64
CA LYS A 135 9.93 8.14 -3.09
C LYS A 135 8.70 7.39 -3.59
N LYS A 136 7.87 6.88 -2.67
CA LYS A 136 6.63 6.14 -2.98
C LYS A 136 6.88 4.96 -3.93
N SER A 137 7.98 4.27 -3.72
CA SER A 137 8.53 3.16 -4.50
C SER A 137 8.23 1.78 -3.90
N GLU A 138 7.98 1.69 -2.60
CA GLU A 138 7.70 0.43 -1.88
C GLU A 138 6.53 -0.32 -2.52
N GLY A 139 6.82 -1.51 -3.07
CA GLY A 139 5.87 -2.38 -3.79
C GLY A 139 5.47 -1.90 -5.20
N ALA A 140 5.95 -0.74 -5.66
CA ALA A 140 5.48 -0.13 -6.92
C ALA A 140 5.94 -0.91 -8.17
N SER A 141 7.19 -1.37 -8.21
CA SER A 141 7.73 -2.18 -9.31
C SER A 141 7.00 -3.51 -9.44
N ALA A 142 6.76 -4.18 -8.31
CA ALA A 142 6.03 -5.45 -8.24
C ALA A 142 4.58 -5.31 -8.73
N LEU A 143 3.84 -4.29 -8.26
CA LEU A 143 2.47 -4.04 -8.71
C LEU A 143 2.40 -3.75 -10.22
N LYS A 144 3.35 -2.95 -10.73
CA LYS A 144 3.46 -2.65 -12.17
C LYS A 144 3.72 -3.93 -12.98
N ALA A 145 4.63 -4.79 -12.52
CA ALA A 145 4.96 -6.04 -13.19
C ALA A 145 3.74 -6.99 -13.24
N TYR A 146 2.98 -7.10 -12.13
CA TYR A 146 1.75 -7.89 -12.08
C TYR A 146 0.68 -7.35 -13.03
N ALA A 147 0.48 -6.02 -13.07
CA ALA A 147 -0.48 -5.40 -13.98
C ALA A 147 -0.15 -5.68 -15.46
N ILE A 148 1.13 -5.63 -15.84
CA ILE A 148 1.58 -6.01 -17.19
C ILE A 148 1.28 -7.49 -17.47
N LYS A 149 1.57 -8.38 -16.51
CA LYS A 149 1.32 -9.82 -16.66
C LYS A 149 -0.16 -10.16 -16.87
N LYS A 150 -1.09 -9.40 -16.26
CA LYS A 150 -2.54 -9.60 -16.40
C LYS A 150 -3.13 -8.94 -17.65
N ALA A 151 -2.42 -7.99 -18.25
CA ALA A 151 -2.79 -7.37 -19.53
C ALA A 151 -2.26 -8.13 -20.76
N SER A 152 -1.39 -9.12 -20.56
CA SER A 152 -0.79 -9.99 -21.59
C SER A 152 -1.52 -11.33 -21.65
#